data_AF-A0A7Z0DXA7-F1
#
_entry.id   AF-A0A7Z0DXA7-F1
#
_cell.length_a   1.000
_cell.length_b   1.000
_cell.length_c   1.000
_cell.angle_alpha   90.00
_cell.angle_beta   90.00
_cell.angle_gamma   90.00
#
_symmetry.space_group_name_H-M   'P 1'
#
loop_
_entity.id
_entity.type
_entity.pdbx_description
1 polymer ?
#
loop_
_entity_poly.entity_id
_entity_poly.type
_entity_poly.pdbx_seq_one_letter_code
_entity_poly.pdbx_strand_id
1 'polypeptide(L)'
;MGCAHVDRIGKVKSAFSFALVFFHLLSSSQTLAAPADIGGLTVTLPDAGWRKAGKGDLFMLQKDFPETDDDKRGSALIQITKPLSSPRASLPAGMKTFVATLPDMAKEDILIKHYGMTINGHDIRVEERCCIHQKNVSISQIVVGIAGDKRQAYLQLVLLNLNGDRSESAEADFEALVRSVKLDPSDKDFDLVPAGGDGGLDGVFTHLDTGVRPNVFGGVDFYSDSEITMFDPKGLFSRELPKGGRSIAEHCKDDPTDCGLYKLTGGGFFSSAASIEMRSVTSAYGTIETETKPFSKKGDDLVIDEDDHRAVPPFKDGATLDGEWVSTFASSGMTATSSGSVASSHTLTLHSNGTFERTGWSGASMTNEIGGSQSGVTTAGNRPGASGRYTLSGYRLDLTDASGKTESMSIFEPDKASDGLLVINGSNYLKDDGQ
;
A
#
# COMPACT_ATOMS: atom_id res chain seq x y z
N MET A 1 -29.45 -64.98 37.78
CA MET A 1 -28.92 -64.92 36.39
C MET A 1 -28.25 -63.56 36.25
N GLY A 2 -26.98 -63.43 36.66
CA GLY A 2 -25.81 -63.42 35.76
C GLY A 2 -25.46 -61.95 35.43
N CYS A 3 -24.68 -61.26 36.28
CA CYS A 3 -23.25 -60.90 36.08
C CYS A 3 -23.03 -59.90 34.92
N ALA A 4 -22.24 -58.81 35.00
CA ALA A 4 -21.43 -58.20 36.05
C ALA A 4 -20.88 -56.86 35.51
N HIS A 5 -20.53 -55.96 36.43
CA HIS A 5 -19.34 -55.07 36.45
C HIS A 5 -19.13 -53.96 35.40
N VAL A 6 -19.12 -52.67 35.82
CA VAL A 6 -17.97 -51.86 36.31
C VAL A 6 -17.21 -51.21 35.13
N ASP A 7 -16.83 -49.94 35.07
CA ASP A 7 -16.79 -48.77 35.96
C ASP A 7 -16.68 -47.52 35.04
N ARG A 8 -17.33 -46.36 35.32
CA ARG A 8 -16.75 -45.15 35.99
C ARG A 8 -15.87 -44.33 35.01
N ILE A 9 -15.95 -43.00 34.84
CA ILE A 9 -15.97 -41.82 35.72
C ILE A 9 -16.41 -40.66 34.80
N GLY A 10 -17.43 -39.85 35.11
CA GLY A 10 -17.31 -38.63 35.93
C GLY A 10 -17.17 -37.36 35.06
N LYS A 11 -18.27 -36.67 34.79
CA LYS A 11 -18.30 -35.27 34.30
C LYS A 11 -19.13 -34.45 35.29
N VAL A 12 -18.46 -33.56 36.04
CA VAL A 12 -19.10 -32.51 36.82
C VAL A 12 -18.58 -31.16 36.34
N LYS A 13 -19.53 -30.25 36.20
CA LYS A 13 -19.46 -28.87 35.71
C LYS A 13 -18.62 -27.95 36.61
N SER A 14 -18.00 -26.94 36.00
CA SER A 14 -17.78 -25.59 36.58
C SER A 14 -17.42 -24.64 35.42
N ALA A 15 -18.31 -23.76 34.93
CA ALA A 15 -18.61 -22.42 35.44
C ALA A 15 -17.38 -21.50 35.53
N PHE A 16 -17.22 -20.60 34.55
CA PHE A 16 -16.44 -19.36 34.71
C PHE A 16 -17.14 -18.21 33.98
N SER A 17 -17.74 -17.33 34.78
CA SER A 17 -18.25 -16.02 34.40
C SER A 17 -17.08 -15.05 34.24
N PHE A 18 -17.10 -14.20 33.20
CA PHE A 18 -16.18 -13.06 33.09
C PHE A 18 -16.96 -11.76 33.34
N ALA A 19 -16.58 -11.05 34.40
CA ALA A 19 -17.09 -9.73 34.72
C ALA A 19 -16.26 -8.66 33.99
N LEU A 20 -16.96 -7.73 33.34
CA LEU A 20 -16.42 -6.46 32.83
C LEU A 20 -15.93 -5.59 34.00
N VAL A 21 -14.73 -5.03 33.88
CA VAL A 21 -14.35 -3.81 34.59
C VAL A 21 -13.64 -2.90 33.60
N PHE A 22 -14.27 -1.75 33.34
CA PHE A 22 -13.73 -0.60 32.62
C PHE A 22 -12.66 0.08 33.48
N PHE A 23 -11.51 0.40 32.88
CA PHE A 23 -10.66 1.50 33.35
C PHE A 23 -10.19 2.29 32.12
N HIS A 24 -10.73 3.51 31.99
CA HIS A 24 -10.17 4.55 31.16
C HIS A 24 -8.93 5.12 31.86
N LEU A 25 -7.77 5.04 31.22
CA LEU A 25 -6.68 5.99 31.43
C LEU A 25 -6.08 6.35 30.07
N LEU A 26 -6.19 7.64 29.76
CA LEU A 26 -5.39 8.33 28.75
C LEU A 26 -3.90 8.08 29.02
N SER A 27 -3.19 7.58 28.03
CA SER A 27 -1.78 7.86 27.82
C SER A 27 -1.44 7.56 26.37
N SER A 28 -1.38 8.62 25.59
CA SER A 28 -0.70 8.67 24.30
C SER A 28 0.74 8.24 24.51
N SER A 29 1.09 7.09 23.97
CA SER A 29 2.47 6.73 23.69
C SER A 29 2.42 6.00 22.36
N GLN A 30 2.89 6.67 21.31
CA GLN A 30 3.38 5.97 20.14
C GLN A 30 4.55 5.11 20.62
N THR A 31 4.25 3.90 21.09
CA THR A 31 5.27 2.86 21.14
C THR A 31 5.65 2.61 19.69
N LEU A 32 6.92 2.85 19.38
CA LEU A 32 7.53 2.36 18.15
C LEU A 32 7.68 0.84 18.30
N ALA A 33 7.30 0.12 17.26
CA ALA A 33 7.37 -1.32 17.11
C ALA A 33 8.66 -1.90 17.68
N ALA A 34 8.54 -2.81 18.64
CA ALA A 34 9.69 -3.39 19.33
C ALA A 34 10.31 -4.53 18.49
N PRO A 35 11.64 -4.55 18.30
CA PRO A 35 12.33 -5.70 17.77
C PRO A 35 12.14 -6.93 18.67
N ALA A 36 11.87 -8.08 18.07
CA ALA A 36 11.71 -9.35 18.75
C ALA A 36 12.59 -10.42 18.10
N ASP A 37 13.30 -11.19 18.94
CA ASP A 37 13.99 -12.41 18.52
C ASP A 37 13.07 -13.62 18.71
N ILE A 38 12.86 -14.37 17.63
CA ILE A 38 12.07 -15.59 17.57
C ILE A 38 12.99 -16.75 17.18
N GLY A 39 13.89 -17.11 18.10
CA GLY A 39 14.79 -18.25 17.91
C GLY A 39 15.84 -18.00 16.84
N GLY A 40 16.38 -16.77 16.80
CA GLY A 40 17.38 -16.33 15.80
C GLY A 40 16.80 -15.69 14.55
N LEU A 41 15.47 -15.57 14.44
CA LEU A 41 14.78 -14.70 13.48
C LEU A 41 14.50 -13.36 14.17
N THR A 42 14.95 -12.25 13.61
CA THR A 42 14.59 -10.92 14.13
C THR A 42 13.47 -10.31 13.30
N VAL A 43 12.45 -9.78 13.97
CA VAL A 43 11.31 -9.06 13.37
C VAL A 43 10.94 -7.84 14.20
N THR A 44 10.31 -6.85 13.58
CA THR A 44 9.70 -5.71 14.23
C THR A 44 8.21 -5.99 14.40
N LEU A 45 7.74 -6.12 15.65
CA LEU A 45 6.34 -6.49 15.94
C LEU A 45 5.38 -5.31 15.74
N PRO A 46 4.19 -5.51 15.16
CA PRO A 46 3.23 -4.44 14.98
C PRO A 46 2.76 -3.87 16.32
N ASP A 47 2.54 -2.56 16.36
CA ASP A 47 2.33 -1.81 17.59
C ASP A 47 0.92 -1.93 18.17
N ALA A 48 -0.07 -1.34 17.50
CA ALA A 48 -1.36 -1.04 18.11
C ALA A 48 -2.36 -2.20 17.96
N GLY A 49 -2.86 -2.69 19.09
CA GLY A 49 -3.97 -3.65 19.14
C GLY A 49 -3.57 -5.12 18.95
N TRP A 50 -2.29 -5.41 18.67
CA TRP A 50 -1.77 -6.77 18.63
C TRP A 50 -1.36 -7.25 20.01
N ARG A 51 -1.76 -8.47 20.36
CA ARG A 51 -1.34 -9.15 21.59
C ARG A 51 -0.76 -10.51 21.28
N LYS A 52 0.25 -10.94 22.04
CA LYS A 52 0.77 -12.30 21.97
C LYS A 52 -0.34 -13.31 22.29
N ALA A 53 -0.48 -14.33 21.46
CA ALA A 53 -1.53 -15.33 21.56
C ALA A 53 -0.97 -16.76 21.60
N GLY A 54 -1.82 -17.68 22.04
CA GLY A 54 -1.60 -19.14 21.99
C GLY A 54 -0.55 -19.71 22.96
N LYS A 55 -0.40 -21.04 22.89
CA LYS A 55 0.55 -21.86 23.67
C LYS A 55 1.15 -22.88 22.70
N GLY A 56 2.47 -22.86 22.47
CA GLY A 56 3.14 -23.75 21.52
C GLY A 56 4.47 -23.20 21.03
N ASP A 57 5.04 -23.87 20.02
CA ASP A 57 6.36 -23.53 19.44
C ASP A 57 6.32 -22.40 18.41
N LEU A 58 5.14 -22.07 17.88
CA LEU A 58 4.92 -20.95 16.96
C LEU A 58 4.72 -19.65 17.75
N PHE A 59 5.37 -18.58 17.30
CA PHE A 59 5.10 -17.26 17.81
C PHE A 59 3.82 -16.73 17.17
N MET A 60 2.85 -16.33 17.98
CA MET A 60 1.54 -15.89 17.48
C MET A 60 1.14 -14.54 18.04
N LEU A 61 0.55 -13.71 17.20
CA LEU A 61 -0.09 -12.45 17.56
C LEU A 61 -1.55 -12.48 17.15
N GLN A 62 -2.40 -11.77 17.89
CA GLN A 62 -3.82 -11.61 17.60
C GLN A 62 -4.23 -10.15 17.74
N LYS A 63 -5.04 -9.67 16.80
CA LYS A 63 -5.77 -8.39 16.87
C LYS A 63 -7.26 -8.71 16.82
N ASP A 64 -8.01 -8.14 17.76
CA ASP A 64 -9.47 -8.30 17.81
C ASP A 64 -10.14 -7.05 17.22
N PHE A 65 -11.18 -7.27 16.44
CA PHE A 65 -11.98 -6.22 15.81
C PHE A 65 -13.41 -6.30 16.36
N PRO A 66 -13.90 -5.27 17.08
CA PRO A 66 -15.23 -5.30 17.70
C PRO A 66 -16.36 -5.38 16.66
N GLU A 67 -17.55 -5.78 17.06
CA GLU A 67 -18.72 -5.69 16.18
C GLU A 67 -19.09 -4.20 15.98
N THR A 68 -19.47 -3.85 14.75
CA THR A 68 -20.00 -2.53 14.36
C THR A 68 -21.39 -2.72 13.74
N ASP A 69 -22.08 -1.63 13.40
CA ASP A 69 -23.38 -1.72 12.74
C ASP A 69 -23.29 -2.41 11.36
N ASP A 70 -22.14 -2.25 10.70
CA ASP A 70 -21.89 -2.76 9.34
C ASP A 70 -21.14 -4.12 9.34
N ASP A 71 -20.34 -4.40 10.38
CA ASP A 71 -19.45 -5.57 10.40
C ASP A 71 -19.59 -6.41 11.67
N LYS A 72 -19.61 -7.73 11.46
CA LYS A 72 -19.51 -8.70 12.56
C LYS A 72 -18.19 -8.54 13.30
N ARG A 73 -18.16 -9.05 14.54
CA ARG A 73 -16.90 -9.23 15.26
C ARG A 73 -15.91 -10.05 14.41
N GLY A 74 -14.71 -9.52 14.26
CA GLY A 74 -13.62 -10.13 13.49
C GLY A 74 -12.34 -10.28 14.30
N SER A 75 -11.36 -10.96 13.72
CA SER A 75 -10.02 -11.09 14.30
C SER A 75 -8.98 -11.36 13.21
N ALA A 76 -7.77 -10.83 13.43
CA ALA A 76 -6.59 -11.17 12.65
C ALA A 76 -5.59 -11.96 13.52
N LEU A 77 -4.96 -12.97 12.95
CA LEU A 77 -3.94 -13.80 13.60
C LEU A 77 -2.68 -13.82 12.75
N ILE A 78 -1.53 -13.46 13.34
CA ILE A 78 -0.21 -13.64 12.71
C ILE A 78 0.45 -14.84 13.38
N GLN A 79 1.00 -15.76 12.58
CA GLN A 79 1.84 -16.86 13.07
C GLN A 79 3.21 -16.82 12.40
N ILE A 80 4.26 -17.03 13.18
CA ILE A 80 5.66 -16.92 12.76
C ILE A 80 6.40 -18.18 13.22
N THR A 81 7.11 -18.82 12.29
CA THR A 81 7.98 -19.96 12.62
C THR A 81 9.32 -19.49 13.15
N LYS A 82 9.96 -20.30 13.99
CA LYS A 82 11.41 -20.23 14.18
C LYS A 82 12.11 -20.50 12.83
N PRO A 83 13.32 -19.97 12.59
CA PRO A 83 14.03 -20.22 11.36
C PRO A 83 14.41 -21.70 11.25
N LEU A 84 14.13 -22.29 10.09
CA LEU A 84 14.41 -23.70 9.78
C LEU A 84 15.68 -23.80 8.94
N SER A 85 16.53 -24.77 9.26
CA SER A 85 17.74 -25.07 8.48
C SER A 85 17.36 -25.86 7.22
N SER A 86 17.13 -25.16 6.11
CA SER A 86 16.68 -25.74 4.85
C SER A 86 17.28 -25.00 3.65
N PRO A 87 17.60 -25.71 2.55
CA PRO A 87 18.21 -25.09 1.37
C PRO A 87 17.20 -24.24 0.60
N ARG A 88 17.59 -23.05 0.13
CA ARG A 88 16.74 -22.07 -0.59
C ARG A 88 15.70 -22.69 -1.55
N ALA A 89 16.11 -23.67 -2.36
CA ALA A 89 15.25 -24.37 -3.31
C ALA A 89 14.06 -25.15 -2.71
N SER A 90 14.07 -25.46 -1.41
CA SER A 90 12.96 -26.13 -0.73
C SER A 90 11.82 -25.20 -0.30
N LEU A 91 11.96 -23.88 -0.52
CA LEU A 91 10.98 -22.89 -0.09
C LEU A 91 9.54 -23.24 -0.53
N PRO A 92 9.26 -23.65 -1.79
CA PRO A 92 7.89 -24.01 -2.19
C PRO A 92 7.32 -25.22 -1.45
N ALA A 93 8.17 -26.22 -1.15
CA ALA A 93 7.73 -27.40 -0.42
C ALA A 93 7.40 -27.08 1.04
N GLY A 94 8.24 -26.27 1.70
CA GLY A 94 7.97 -25.85 3.08
C GLY A 94 6.78 -24.88 3.19
N MET A 95 6.57 -24.00 2.20
CA MET A 95 5.33 -23.21 2.07
C MET A 95 4.09 -24.11 2.09
N LYS A 96 4.07 -25.17 1.27
CA LYS A 96 2.96 -26.13 1.24
C LYS A 96 2.74 -26.80 2.59
N THR A 97 3.81 -27.17 3.29
CA THR A 97 3.71 -27.75 4.64
C THR A 97 3.16 -26.75 5.65
N PHE A 98 3.57 -25.49 5.58
CA PHE A 98 3.12 -24.45 6.50
C PHE A 98 1.65 -24.07 6.27
N VAL A 99 1.22 -23.94 5.01
CA VAL A 99 -0.20 -23.76 4.65
C VAL A 99 -1.06 -24.89 5.20
N ALA A 100 -0.57 -26.14 5.18
CA ALA A 100 -1.29 -27.31 5.70
C ALA A 100 -1.54 -27.30 7.22
N THR A 101 -1.01 -26.31 7.96
CA THR A 101 -1.40 -26.05 9.36
C THR A 101 -2.87 -25.62 9.49
N LEU A 102 -3.47 -25.11 8.40
CA LEU A 102 -4.89 -24.88 8.23
C LEU A 102 -5.41 -25.76 7.09
N PRO A 103 -5.79 -27.03 7.35
CA PRO A 103 -6.07 -28.02 6.31
C PRO A 103 -7.17 -27.63 5.32
N ASP A 104 -8.13 -26.81 5.76
CA ASP A 104 -9.20 -26.35 4.88
C ASP A 104 -8.73 -25.23 3.94
N MET A 105 -7.86 -24.33 4.40
CA MET A 105 -7.20 -23.35 3.51
C MET A 105 -6.30 -24.04 2.50
N ALA A 106 -5.62 -25.14 2.88
CA ALA A 106 -4.73 -25.88 1.98
C ALA A 106 -5.41 -26.52 0.77
N LYS A 107 -6.75 -26.59 0.75
CA LYS A 107 -7.55 -27.09 -0.38
C LYS A 107 -7.95 -25.99 -1.35
N GLU A 108 -7.89 -24.73 -0.92
CA GLU A 108 -8.24 -23.58 -1.76
C GLU A 108 -7.17 -23.33 -2.82
N ASP A 109 -7.62 -22.78 -3.95
CA ASP A 109 -6.73 -22.39 -5.04
C ASP A 109 -5.76 -21.29 -4.58
N ILE A 110 -4.55 -21.34 -5.12
CA ILE A 110 -3.48 -20.43 -4.76
C ILE A 110 -3.57 -19.20 -5.65
N LEU A 111 -3.84 -18.05 -5.05
CA LEU A 111 -3.61 -16.76 -5.68
C LEU A 111 -2.19 -16.33 -5.34
N ILE A 112 -1.25 -16.54 -6.27
CA ILE A 112 0.12 -16.07 -6.09
C ILE A 112 0.08 -14.55 -6.16
N LYS A 113 0.27 -13.89 -5.00
CA LYS A 113 0.35 -12.43 -4.92
C LYS A 113 1.68 -11.95 -5.46
N HIS A 114 2.77 -12.64 -5.11
CA HIS A 114 4.11 -12.14 -5.41
C HIS A 114 5.21 -13.20 -5.29
N TYR A 115 6.28 -13.03 -6.08
CA TYR A 115 7.54 -13.75 -5.96
C TYR A 115 8.70 -12.80 -6.32
N GLY A 116 9.75 -12.76 -5.52
CA GLY A 116 10.88 -11.88 -5.77
C GLY A 116 12.02 -12.07 -4.77
N MET A 117 12.87 -11.04 -4.64
CA MET A 117 13.99 -11.02 -3.71
C MET A 117 13.89 -9.83 -2.76
N THR A 118 14.27 -10.02 -1.49
CA THR A 118 14.35 -8.93 -0.50
C THR A 118 15.62 -8.10 -0.69
N ILE A 119 15.73 -6.97 0.03
CA ILE A 119 16.96 -6.13 0.05
C ILE A 119 18.21 -6.90 0.55
N ASN A 120 18.02 -7.98 1.30
CA ASN A 120 19.09 -8.85 1.78
C ASN A 120 19.41 -10.00 0.81
N GLY A 121 18.77 -10.07 -0.36
CA GLY A 121 19.00 -11.10 -1.37
C GLY A 121 18.31 -12.44 -1.11
N HIS A 122 17.41 -12.48 -0.12
CA HIS A 122 16.61 -13.67 0.22
C HIS A 122 15.45 -13.82 -0.77
N ASP A 123 15.14 -15.06 -1.18
CA ASP A 123 13.90 -15.33 -1.92
C ASP A 123 12.70 -15.07 -1.03
N ILE A 124 11.67 -14.43 -1.57
CA ILE A 124 10.37 -14.29 -0.93
C ILE A 124 9.26 -14.74 -1.85
N ARG A 125 8.31 -15.48 -1.28
CA ARG A 125 7.10 -15.96 -1.96
C ARG A 125 5.89 -15.63 -1.11
N VAL A 126 4.88 -15.02 -1.73
CA VAL A 126 3.64 -14.62 -1.08
C VAL A 126 2.45 -15.26 -1.79
N GLU A 127 1.63 -15.96 -1.01
CA GLU A 127 0.44 -16.65 -1.49
C GLU A 127 -0.77 -16.21 -0.68
N GLU A 128 -1.84 -15.82 -1.37
CA GLU A 128 -3.15 -15.59 -0.78
C GLU A 128 -4.08 -16.76 -1.10
N ARG A 129 -4.94 -17.09 -0.15
CA ARG A 129 -6.05 -18.02 -0.31
C ARG A 129 -7.30 -17.41 0.30
N CYS A 130 -8.37 -17.42 -0.48
CA CYS A 130 -9.68 -16.93 -0.10
C CYS A 130 -10.74 -17.78 -0.83
N CYS A 131 -11.92 -18.02 -0.27
CA CYS A 131 -12.32 -17.81 1.12
C CYS A 131 -13.12 -19.03 1.56
N ILE A 132 -12.81 -19.56 2.74
CA ILE A 132 -13.59 -20.64 3.34
C ILE A 132 -14.62 -20.07 4.30
N HIS A 133 -15.82 -20.63 4.27
CA HIS A 133 -16.88 -20.32 5.23
C HIS A 133 -17.07 -21.49 6.20
N GLN A 134 -16.76 -21.26 7.47
CA GLN A 134 -16.96 -22.26 8.52
C GLN A 134 -17.77 -21.69 9.67
N LYS A 135 -18.93 -22.31 9.97
CA LYS A 135 -19.76 -21.94 11.13
C LYS A 135 -20.02 -20.41 11.23
N ASN A 136 -20.34 -19.78 10.10
CA ASN A 136 -20.54 -18.32 9.95
C ASN A 136 -19.30 -17.45 10.12
N VAL A 137 -18.10 -18.02 9.99
CA VAL A 137 -16.82 -17.30 9.93
C VAL A 137 -16.28 -17.37 8.51
N SER A 138 -16.04 -16.22 7.88
CA SER A 138 -15.24 -16.11 6.66
C SER A 138 -13.76 -16.12 7.02
N ILE A 139 -12.97 -16.94 6.34
CA ILE A 139 -11.54 -17.06 6.58
C ILE A 139 -10.78 -16.85 5.27
N SER A 140 -9.83 -15.92 5.30
CA SER A 140 -8.78 -15.77 4.28
C SER A 140 -7.40 -15.87 4.93
N GLN A 141 -6.40 -16.18 4.11
CA GLN A 141 -5.04 -16.43 4.56
C GLN A 141 -4.03 -15.84 3.58
N ILE A 142 -3.04 -15.11 4.11
CA ILE A 142 -1.84 -14.70 3.39
C ILE A 142 -0.66 -15.43 4.01
N VAL A 143 0.12 -16.13 3.20
CA VAL A 143 1.30 -16.88 3.64
C VAL A 143 2.53 -16.35 2.93
N VAL A 144 3.56 -16.04 3.72
CA VAL A 144 4.84 -15.55 3.26
C VAL A 144 5.91 -16.56 3.66
N GLY A 145 6.74 -16.94 2.70
CA GLY A 145 7.95 -17.72 2.94
C GLY A 145 9.16 -16.91 2.50
N ILE A 146 10.17 -16.82 3.36
CA ILE A 146 11.44 -16.13 3.08
C ILE A 146 12.59 -17.11 3.25
N ALA A 147 13.46 -17.22 2.24
CA ALA A 147 14.58 -18.15 2.22
C ALA A 147 15.90 -17.45 1.87
N GLY A 148 16.85 -17.51 2.81
CA GLY A 148 18.26 -17.26 2.56
C GLY A 148 18.99 -18.54 2.16
N ASP A 149 20.32 -18.49 2.19
CA ASP A 149 21.16 -19.62 1.73
C ASP A 149 21.01 -20.87 2.62
N LYS A 150 20.86 -20.67 3.94
CA LYS A 150 20.87 -21.75 4.94
C LYS A 150 19.62 -21.81 5.82
N ARG A 151 18.81 -20.76 5.81
CA ARG A 151 17.69 -20.58 6.73
C ARG A 151 16.44 -20.16 5.98
N GLN A 152 15.30 -20.62 6.46
CA GLN A 152 13.98 -20.23 5.96
C GLN A 152 13.05 -19.92 7.11
N ALA A 153 12.17 -18.95 6.93
CA ALA A 153 11.10 -18.67 7.88
C ALA A 153 9.77 -18.54 7.13
N TYR A 154 8.70 -18.90 7.81
CA TYR A 154 7.35 -18.77 7.29
C TYR A 154 6.51 -17.93 8.25
N LEU A 155 5.70 -17.08 7.64
CA LEU A 155 4.78 -16.18 8.31
C LEU A 155 3.41 -16.35 7.69
N GLN A 156 2.35 -16.31 8.48
CA GLN A 156 1.00 -16.28 7.94
C GLN A 156 0.13 -15.30 8.69
N LEU A 157 -0.68 -14.56 7.93
CA LEU A 157 -1.81 -13.79 8.40
C LEU A 157 -3.09 -14.55 8.10
N VAL A 158 -3.94 -14.73 9.11
CA VAL A 158 -5.26 -15.33 9.00
C VAL A 158 -6.28 -14.28 9.39
N LEU A 159 -7.22 -14.01 8.51
CA LEU A 159 -8.26 -13.00 8.69
C LEU A 159 -9.59 -13.71 8.90
N LEU A 160 -10.28 -13.38 10.00
CA LEU A 160 -11.52 -14.00 10.42
C LEU A 160 -12.61 -12.93 10.45
N ASN A 161 -13.60 -13.02 9.54
CA ASN A 161 -14.65 -12.01 9.36
C ASN A 161 -14.10 -10.58 9.20
N LEU A 162 -13.03 -10.42 8.43
CA LEU A 162 -12.49 -9.11 8.07
C LEU A 162 -12.64 -8.86 6.57
N ASN A 163 -12.96 -7.62 6.24
CA ASN A 163 -13.23 -7.08 4.92
C ASN A 163 -12.89 -5.57 4.94
N GLY A 164 -12.75 -4.96 3.75
CA GLY A 164 -12.48 -3.52 3.58
C GLY A 164 -11.34 -3.01 4.46
N ASP A 165 -11.53 -1.81 5.01
CA ASP A 165 -10.55 -1.09 5.86
C ASP A 165 -10.02 -1.94 7.03
N ARG A 166 -10.84 -2.87 7.57
CA ARG A 166 -10.42 -3.73 8.69
C ARG A 166 -9.41 -4.78 8.25
N SER A 167 -9.60 -5.32 7.04
CA SER A 167 -8.64 -6.24 6.39
C SER A 167 -7.36 -5.49 6.03
N GLU A 168 -7.50 -4.35 5.34
CA GLU A 168 -6.39 -3.51 4.91
C GLU A 168 -5.51 -3.07 6.09
N SER A 169 -6.12 -2.69 7.22
CA SER A 169 -5.38 -2.36 8.44
C SER A 169 -4.56 -3.53 8.99
N ALA A 170 -5.10 -4.76 8.95
CA ALA A 170 -4.37 -5.94 9.43
C ALA A 170 -3.28 -6.39 8.45
N GLU A 171 -3.52 -6.24 7.15
CA GLU A 171 -2.57 -6.54 6.08
C GLU A 171 -1.38 -5.58 6.10
N ALA A 172 -1.61 -4.27 6.22
CA ALA A 172 -0.54 -3.27 6.33
C ALA A 172 0.40 -3.54 7.52
N ASP A 173 -0.16 -3.91 8.68
CA ASP A 173 0.61 -4.31 9.87
C ASP A 173 1.46 -5.57 9.58
N PHE A 174 0.91 -6.54 8.86
CA PHE A 174 1.60 -7.78 8.49
C PHE A 174 2.68 -7.55 7.45
N GLU A 175 2.44 -6.72 6.44
CA GLU A 175 3.40 -6.34 5.42
C GLU A 175 4.61 -5.62 6.04
N ALA A 176 4.38 -4.68 6.96
CA ALA A 176 5.46 -4.02 7.70
C ALA A 176 6.29 -5.04 8.52
N LEU A 177 5.64 -5.99 9.19
CA LEU A 177 6.32 -7.07 9.89
C LEU A 177 7.16 -7.91 8.91
N VAL A 178 6.63 -8.28 7.75
CA VAL A 178 7.35 -9.08 6.74
C VAL A 178 8.58 -8.35 6.22
N ARG A 179 8.47 -7.05 5.92
CA ARG A 179 9.61 -6.22 5.49
C ARG A 179 10.73 -6.19 6.53
N SER A 180 10.39 -6.26 7.82
CA SER A 180 11.37 -6.23 8.91
C SER A 180 12.12 -7.55 9.16
N VAL A 181 11.78 -8.63 8.43
CA VAL A 181 12.34 -9.96 8.68
C VAL A 181 13.85 -9.99 8.39
N LYS A 182 14.60 -10.41 9.40
CA LYS A 182 16.03 -10.75 9.32
C LYS A 182 16.22 -12.22 9.67
N LEU A 183 16.67 -13.01 8.71
CA LEU A 183 16.98 -14.44 8.88
C LEU A 183 18.32 -14.66 9.58
N ASP A 184 19.25 -13.71 9.41
CA ASP A 184 20.58 -13.71 10.00
C ASP A 184 20.90 -12.38 10.69
N PRO A 185 21.72 -12.36 11.76
CA PRO A 185 22.07 -11.13 12.47
C PRO A 185 22.81 -10.08 11.61
N SER A 186 23.41 -10.51 10.50
CA SER A 186 24.07 -9.63 9.53
C SER A 186 23.11 -8.99 8.52
N ASP A 187 21.84 -9.43 8.49
CA ASP A 187 20.84 -8.86 7.59
C ASP A 187 20.59 -7.39 7.96
N LYS A 188 20.50 -6.57 6.93
CA LYS A 188 20.20 -5.14 7.05
C LYS A 188 18.72 -4.97 7.34
N ASP A 189 18.38 -3.89 8.04
CA ASP A 189 17.00 -3.43 8.11
C ASP A 189 16.49 -3.13 6.70
N PHE A 190 15.20 -3.36 6.47
CA PHE A 190 14.55 -2.81 5.30
C PHE A 190 14.48 -1.30 5.48
N ASP A 191 15.32 -0.61 4.70
CA ASP A 191 15.36 0.84 4.68
C ASP A 191 15.79 1.31 3.30
N LEU A 192 15.19 2.40 2.84
CA LEU A 192 15.51 3.05 1.58
C LEU A 192 16.52 4.17 1.84
N VAL A 193 17.68 3.78 2.37
CA VAL A 193 18.80 4.70 2.64
C VAL A 193 19.84 4.58 1.52
N PRO A 194 20.07 5.65 0.76
CA PRO A 194 21.10 5.66 -0.28
C PRO A 194 22.50 5.47 0.30
N ALA A 195 23.39 4.80 -0.45
CA ALA A 195 24.78 4.67 -0.09
C ALA A 195 25.59 5.94 -0.44
N GLY A 196 26.78 6.09 0.16
CA GLY A 196 27.69 7.16 -0.20
C GLY A 196 28.09 7.09 -1.68
N GLY A 197 27.76 8.13 -2.45
CA GLY A 197 27.99 8.22 -3.89
C GLY A 197 26.81 7.79 -4.77
N ASP A 198 25.66 7.45 -4.18
CA ASP A 198 24.39 7.32 -4.90
C ASP A 198 23.81 8.72 -5.22
N GLY A 199 22.82 8.78 -6.12
CA GLY A 199 22.13 10.03 -6.48
C GLY A 199 22.74 10.86 -7.61
N GLY A 200 22.46 12.17 -7.58
CA GLY A 200 22.93 13.17 -8.57
C GLY A 200 21.84 13.79 -9.48
N LEU A 201 20.57 13.44 -9.30
CA LEU A 201 19.40 14.06 -9.93
C LEU A 201 18.55 14.75 -8.86
N ASP A 202 17.88 15.84 -9.24
CA ASP A 202 16.98 16.58 -8.38
C ASP A 202 15.80 17.09 -9.21
N GLY A 203 14.59 16.97 -8.66
CA GLY A 203 13.37 17.46 -9.28
C GLY A 203 12.38 16.39 -9.71
N VAL A 204 11.30 16.85 -10.34
CA VAL A 204 10.17 16.03 -10.81
C VAL A 204 10.21 15.94 -12.32
N PHE A 205 9.99 14.75 -12.84
CA PHE A 205 10.01 14.46 -14.26
C PHE A 205 8.74 13.70 -14.65
N THR A 206 8.24 13.96 -15.85
CA THR A 206 7.12 13.22 -16.44
C THR A 206 7.55 12.49 -17.69
N HIS A 207 7.02 11.29 -17.87
CA HIS A 207 7.15 10.49 -19.08
C HIS A 207 5.75 10.11 -19.55
N LEU A 208 5.54 10.10 -20.87
CA LEU A 208 4.28 9.67 -21.46
C LEU A 208 4.45 8.24 -21.95
N ASP A 209 3.91 7.30 -21.20
CA ASP A 209 3.87 5.89 -21.58
C ASP A 209 2.61 5.64 -22.43
N THR A 210 2.82 5.22 -23.67
CA THR A 210 1.73 4.95 -24.61
C THR A 210 1.92 3.59 -25.25
N GLY A 211 0.83 2.85 -25.37
CA GLY A 211 0.91 1.54 -25.96
C GLY A 211 -0.46 0.90 -26.13
N VAL A 212 -0.43 -0.40 -26.38
CA VAL A 212 -1.62 -1.23 -26.43
C VAL A 212 -1.49 -2.34 -25.40
N ARG A 213 -2.52 -2.51 -24.55
CA ARG A 213 -2.56 -3.57 -23.54
C ARG A 213 -3.84 -4.37 -23.66
N PRO A 214 -3.83 -5.69 -23.36
CA PRO A 214 -5.06 -6.48 -23.31
C PRO A 214 -6.04 -5.86 -22.31
N ASN A 215 -7.30 -5.75 -22.70
CA ASN A 215 -8.35 -5.29 -21.80
C ASN A 215 -9.03 -6.47 -21.11
N VAL A 216 -9.70 -6.19 -19.98
CA VAL A 216 -10.37 -7.20 -19.15
C VAL A 216 -11.51 -7.95 -19.85
N PHE A 217 -11.86 -7.54 -21.08
CA PHE A 217 -12.89 -8.14 -21.91
C PHE A 217 -12.33 -8.92 -23.12
N GLY A 218 -11.02 -9.17 -23.15
CA GLY A 218 -10.36 -9.96 -24.19
C GLY A 218 -10.07 -9.21 -25.50
N GLY A 219 -10.17 -7.88 -25.49
CA GLY A 219 -9.72 -6.99 -26.57
C GLY A 219 -8.35 -6.37 -26.28
N VAL A 220 -7.99 -5.33 -27.04
CA VAL A 220 -6.83 -4.48 -26.80
C VAL A 220 -7.29 -3.04 -26.63
N ASP A 221 -6.81 -2.38 -25.57
CA ASP A 221 -7.02 -0.95 -25.36
C ASP A 221 -5.72 -0.21 -25.66
N PHE A 222 -5.85 0.93 -26.35
CA PHE A 222 -4.78 1.92 -26.35
C PHE A 222 -4.76 2.61 -24.99
N TYR A 223 -3.59 2.72 -24.38
CA TYR A 223 -3.39 3.48 -23.15
C TYR A 223 -2.39 4.62 -23.40
N SER A 224 -2.52 5.66 -22.59
CA SER A 224 -1.72 6.88 -22.66
C SER A 224 -1.62 7.42 -21.24
N ASP A 225 -0.67 6.87 -20.49
CA ASP A 225 -0.51 7.13 -19.07
C ASP A 225 0.68 8.09 -18.89
N SER A 226 0.50 9.19 -18.15
CA SER A 226 1.62 10.06 -17.78
C SER A 226 2.23 9.58 -16.48
N GLU A 227 3.41 8.98 -16.57
CA GLU A 227 4.17 8.57 -15.40
C GLU A 227 4.95 9.76 -14.82
N ILE A 228 5.10 9.75 -13.49
CA ILE A 228 5.87 10.75 -12.75
C ILE A 228 7.07 10.04 -12.12
N THR A 229 8.21 10.72 -12.08
CA THR A 229 9.34 10.30 -11.25
C THR A 229 9.94 11.52 -10.57
N MET A 230 9.96 11.50 -9.25
CA MET A 230 10.65 12.48 -8.41
C MET A 230 11.98 11.89 -7.98
N PHE A 231 13.08 12.61 -8.24
CA PHE A 231 14.41 12.24 -7.77
C PHE A 231 14.86 13.18 -6.65
N ASP A 232 15.44 12.62 -5.59
CA ASP A 232 16.19 13.35 -4.59
C ASP A 232 17.71 13.22 -4.86
N PRO A 233 18.48 14.30 -4.66
CA PRO A 233 19.91 14.32 -4.97
C PRO A 233 20.74 13.29 -4.24
N LYS A 234 20.27 12.75 -3.11
CA LYS A 234 20.99 11.73 -2.33
C LYS A 234 20.82 10.33 -2.88
N GLY A 235 19.93 10.09 -3.85
CA GLY A 235 19.74 8.76 -4.44
C GLY A 235 18.43 8.07 -4.09
N LEU A 236 17.44 8.77 -3.56
CA LEU A 236 16.08 8.26 -3.41
C LEU A 236 15.22 8.71 -4.59
N PHE A 237 14.32 7.86 -5.07
CA PHE A 237 13.31 8.27 -6.04
C PHE A 237 11.93 7.77 -5.65
N SER A 238 10.90 8.42 -6.19
CA SER A 238 9.49 8.09 -6.02
C SER A 238 8.76 8.20 -7.35
N ARG A 239 7.84 7.29 -7.62
CA ARG A 239 6.93 7.31 -8.78
C ARG A 239 5.67 8.14 -8.52
N GLU A 240 5.45 8.52 -7.28
CA GLU A 240 4.44 9.51 -6.91
C GLU A 240 5.08 10.80 -6.41
N LEU A 241 4.36 11.91 -6.56
CA LEU A 241 4.70 13.16 -5.91
C LEU A 241 4.11 13.16 -4.48
N PRO A 242 4.94 13.25 -3.42
CA PRO A 242 4.48 13.14 -2.03
C PRO A 242 3.31 14.07 -1.70
N LYS A 243 2.18 13.49 -1.32
CA LYS A 243 0.96 14.20 -0.91
C LYS A 243 1.17 14.86 0.46
N GLY A 244 0.44 15.95 0.72
CA GLY A 244 0.45 16.59 2.04
C GLY A 244 1.66 17.49 2.32
N GLY A 245 2.49 17.80 1.31
CA GLY A 245 3.75 18.52 1.51
C GLY A 245 4.79 17.73 2.30
N ARG A 246 4.66 16.40 2.32
CA ARG A 246 5.64 15.46 2.88
C ARG A 246 6.92 15.49 2.05
N SER A 247 8.05 15.18 2.69
CA SER A 247 9.29 14.88 1.99
C SER A 247 9.20 13.51 1.31
N ILE A 248 10.06 13.30 0.29
CA ILE A 248 10.18 11.98 -0.36
C ILE A 248 10.56 10.88 0.64
N ALA A 249 11.41 11.18 1.63
CA ALA A 249 11.84 10.21 2.63
C ALA A 249 10.70 9.79 3.57
N GLU A 250 9.82 10.73 3.95
CA GLU A 250 8.62 10.42 4.73
C GLU A 250 7.64 9.58 3.91
N HIS A 251 7.39 9.94 2.65
CA HIS A 251 6.53 9.17 1.77
C HIS A 251 7.05 7.75 1.55
N CYS A 252 8.32 7.57 1.23
CA CYS A 252 8.90 6.25 1.00
C CYS A 252 8.96 5.33 2.22
N LYS A 253 8.80 5.89 3.43
CA LYS A 253 8.66 5.11 4.66
C LYS A 253 7.24 4.56 4.81
N ASP A 254 6.25 5.38 4.48
CA ASP A 254 4.83 5.04 4.61
C ASP A 254 4.36 4.17 3.43
N ASP A 255 4.78 4.54 2.22
CA ASP A 255 4.34 4.02 0.93
C ASP A 255 5.56 3.48 0.12
N PRO A 256 6.28 2.45 0.61
CA PRO A 256 7.57 2.07 0.04
C PRO A 256 7.50 1.56 -1.40
N THR A 257 6.35 1.05 -1.86
CA THR A 257 6.14 0.53 -3.23
C THR A 257 6.26 1.58 -4.32
N ASP A 258 6.03 2.84 -3.96
CA ASP A 258 6.15 3.95 -4.89
C ASP A 258 7.62 4.35 -5.06
N CYS A 259 8.52 3.80 -4.25
CA CYS A 259 9.86 4.29 -4.08
C CYS A 259 10.96 3.30 -4.44
N GLY A 260 12.17 3.85 -4.53
CA GLY A 260 13.38 3.07 -4.69
C GLY A 260 14.64 3.90 -4.52
N LEU A 261 15.78 3.25 -4.71
CA LEU A 261 17.09 3.89 -4.70
C LEU A 261 17.62 3.99 -6.12
N TYR A 262 18.36 5.05 -6.44
CA TYR A 262 19.03 5.16 -7.73
C TYR A 262 20.47 5.62 -7.61
N LYS A 263 21.26 5.24 -8.62
CA LYS A 263 22.65 5.65 -8.76
C LYS A 263 22.99 5.93 -10.21
N LEU A 264 23.59 7.09 -10.46
CA LEU A 264 24.18 7.42 -11.75
C LEU A 264 25.56 6.75 -11.88
N THR A 265 25.78 6.09 -13.00
CA THR A 265 27.00 5.34 -13.31
C THR A 265 27.50 5.66 -14.72
N GLY A 266 28.75 5.31 -15.04
CA GLY A 266 29.28 5.45 -16.40
C GLY A 266 29.74 6.86 -16.82
N GLY A 267 30.23 7.68 -15.89
CA GLY A 267 30.87 8.97 -16.16
C GLY A 267 32.26 9.09 -15.53
N GLY A 268 33.16 9.87 -16.12
CA GLY A 268 34.49 10.18 -15.59
C GLY A 268 34.63 11.65 -15.19
N PHE A 269 35.83 12.06 -14.78
CA PHE A 269 36.12 13.45 -14.37
C PHE A 269 35.76 14.50 -15.44
N PHE A 270 35.62 14.08 -16.70
CA PHE A 270 35.30 14.93 -17.85
C PHE A 270 34.05 14.50 -18.63
N SER A 271 33.27 13.52 -18.15
CA SER A 271 32.07 13.05 -18.86
C SER A 271 30.89 12.88 -17.93
N SER A 272 29.68 13.15 -18.44
CA SER A 272 28.44 12.86 -17.72
C SER A 272 28.27 11.36 -17.50
N ALA A 273 27.42 11.00 -16.54
CA ALA A 273 26.94 9.63 -16.39
C ALA A 273 26.31 9.13 -17.70
N ALA A 274 26.43 7.83 -17.96
CA ALA A 274 25.93 7.15 -19.15
C ALA A 274 24.86 6.10 -18.83
N SER A 275 24.69 5.77 -17.55
CA SER A 275 23.68 4.82 -17.08
C SER A 275 23.09 5.22 -15.74
N ILE A 276 21.87 4.79 -15.49
CA ILE A 276 21.18 4.89 -14.21
C ILE A 276 20.84 3.49 -13.73
N GLU A 277 21.32 3.13 -12.54
CA GLU A 277 20.89 1.93 -11.82
C GLU A 277 19.72 2.32 -10.92
N MET A 278 18.58 1.66 -11.05
CA MET A 278 17.39 1.86 -10.23
C MET A 278 17.07 0.58 -9.47
N ARG A 279 16.88 0.69 -8.15
CA ARG A 279 16.50 -0.38 -7.23
C ARG A 279 15.11 -0.07 -6.68
N SER A 280 14.09 -0.59 -7.35
CA SER A 280 12.69 -0.29 -7.07
C SER A 280 12.10 -1.27 -6.06
N VAL A 281 11.31 -0.79 -5.12
CA VAL A 281 10.43 -1.68 -4.34
C VAL A 281 9.27 -2.09 -5.24
N THR A 282 8.99 -3.39 -5.35
CA THR A 282 7.99 -3.94 -6.28
C THR A 282 6.80 -4.59 -5.59
N SER A 283 6.82 -4.69 -4.27
CA SER A 283 5.66 -5.15 -3.49
C SER A 283 5.69 -4.58 -2.09
N ALA A 284 4.51 -4.54 -1.47
CA ALA A 284 4.37 -4.16 -0.07
C ALA A 284 5.14 -5.09 0.88
N TYR A 285 5.55 -6.28 0.43
CA TYR A 285 6.36 -7.21 1.20
C TYR A 285 7.88 -6.91 1.13
N GLY A 286 8.28 -5.83 0.46
CA GLY A 286 9.68 -5.35 0.44
C GLY A 286 10.58 -6.05 -0.56
N THR A 287 10.00 -6.54 -1.67
CA THR A 287 10.80 -7.04 -2.79
C THR A 287 11.45 -5.92 -3.55
N ILE A 288 12.67 -6.19 -4.03
CA ILE A 288 13.47 -5.25 -4.80
C ILE A 288 13.74 -5.80 -6.19
N GLU A 289 13.58 -4.94 -7.19
CA GLU A 289 14.04 -5.17 -8.55
C GLU A 289 15.14 -4.16 -8.88
N THR A 290 16.21 -4.63 -9.51
CA THR A 290 17.33 -3.78 -9.92
C THR A 290 17.45 -3.78 -11.43
N GLU A 291 17.34 -2.59 -12.01
CA GLU A 291 17.51 -2.35 -13.43
C GLU A 291 18.65 -1.38 -13.66
N THR A 292 19.41 -1.56 -14.74
CA THR A 292 20.39 -0.57 -15.20
C THR A 292 20.03 -0.17 -16.61
N LYS A 293 19.70 1.11 -16.80
CA LYS A 293 19.23 1.68 -18.05
C LYS A 293 20.24 2.68 -18.61
N PRO A 294 20.36 2.80 -19.95
CA PRO A 294 21.06 3.92 -20.57
C PRO A 294 20.53 5.26 -20.04
N PHE A 295 21.41 6.23 -19.83
CA PHE A 295 21.06 7.51 -19.24
C PHE A 295 21.81 8.66 -19.93
N SER A 296 21.11 9.76 -20.18
CA SER A 296 21.73 11.04 -20.51
C SER A 296 20.87 12.23 -20.08
N LYS A 297 21.48 13.42 -19.99
CA LYS A 297 20.77 14.68 -19.74
C LYS A 297 20.62 15.46 -21.04
N LYS A 298 19.46 16.07 -21.25
CA LYS A 298 19.13 16.90 -22.43
C LYS A 298 18.61 18.25 -21.96
N GLY A 299 19.53 19.14 -21.59
CA GLY A 299 19.19 20.35 -20.86
C GLY A 299 18.72 20.00 -19.45
N ASP A 300 17.52 20.45 -19.08
CA ASP A 300 16.89 20.11 -17.80
C ASP A 300 16.17 18.74 -17.85
N ASP A 301 15.85 18.25 -19.06
CA ASP A 301 15.18 16.96 -19.28
C ASP A 301 16.17 15.78 -19.16
N LEU A 302 15.62 14.58 -18.99
CA LEU A 302 16.39 13.33 -18.94
C LEU A 302 16.00 12.43 -20.12
N VAL A 303 16.95 11.58 -20.53
CA VAL A 303 16.67 10.44 -21.40
C VAL A 303 17.08 9.19 -20.65
N ILE A 304 16.13 8.31 -20.36
CA ILE A 304 16.33 7.04 -19.64
C ILE A 304 15.81 5.93 -20.53
N ASP A 305 16.65 4.96 -20.89
CA ASP A 305 16.24 3.85 -21.76
C ASP A 305 15.64 4.29 -23.11
N GLU A 306 16.19 5.35 -23.69
CA GLU A 306 15.70 6.00 -24.93
C GLU A 306 14.42 6.83 -24.77
N ASP A 307 13.75 6.76 -23.62
CA ASP A 307 12.55 7.54 -23.33
C ASP A 307 12.88 8.96 -22.86
N ASP A 308 12.18 9.96 -23.42
CA ASP A 308 12.26 11.34 -22.97
C ASP A 308 11.45 11.52 -21.67
N HIS A 309 12.12 11.95 -20.61
CA HIS A 309 11.53 12.37 -19.34
C HIS A 309 11.64 13.88 -19.21
N ARG A 310 10.50 14.58 -19.26
CA ARG A 310 10.47 16.05 -19.24
C ARG A 310 10.52 16.57 -17.82
N ALA A 311 11.39 17.55 -17.59
CA ALA A 311 11.44 18.24 -16.31
C ALA A 311 10.18 19.06 -16.09
N VAL A 312 9.56 18.87 -14.93
CA VAL A 312 8.40 19.63 -14.47
C VAL A 312 8.90 20.77 -13.59
N PRO A 313 8.88 22.04 -14.03
CA PRO A 313 9.38 23.13 -13.23
C PRO A 313 8.49 23.38 -11.99
N PRO A 314 9.06 23.69 -10.81
CA PRO A 314 8.28 24.04 -9.64
C PRO A 314 7.63 25.43 -9.78
N PHE A 315 6.53 25.65 -9.07
CA PHE A 315 5.96 26.98 -8.89
C PHE A 315 6.90 27.86 -8.08
N LYS A 316 6.98 29.14 -8.45
CA LYS A 316 7.66 30.17 -7.64
C LYS A 316 6.89 30.38 -6.34
N ASP A 317 7.61 30.72 -5.27
CA ASP A 317 6.99 31.06 -3.99
C ASP A 317 6.02 32.24 -4.15
N GLY A 318 4.78 32.04 -3.72
CA GLY A 318 3.71 33.03 -3.84
C GLY A 318 3.17 33.18 -5.26
N ALA A 319 3.41 32.23 -6.16
CA ALA A 319 2.74 32.18 -7.45
C ALA A 319 1.22 32.17 -7.28
N THR A 320 0.51 32.77 -8.23
CA THR A 320 -0.96 32.85 -8.23
C THR A 320 -1.50 32.28 -9.52
N LEU A 321 -2.56 31.49 -9.41
CA LEU A 321 -3.34 30.98 -10.52
C LEU A 321 -4.71 31.68 -10.54
N ASP A 322 -5.29 31.81 -11.74
CA ASP A 322 -6.60 32.41 -11.93
C ASP A 322 -7.43 31.54 -12.89
N GLY A 323 -8.52 30.97 -12.38
CA GLY A 323 -9.38 30.09 -13.14
C GLY A 323 -10.18 29.12 -12.27
N GLU A 324 -10.93 28.26 -12.94
CA GLU A 324 -11.64 27.15 -12.36
C GLU A 324 -11.10 25.85 -12.94
N TRP A 325 -10.87 24.86 -12.08
CA TRP A 325 -10.40 23.54 -12.51
C TRP A 325 -11.31 22.44 -11.97
N VAL A 326 -11.62 21.49 -12.83
CA VAL A 326 -12.54 20.39 -12.55
C VAL A 326 -11.82 19.05 -12.72
N SER A 327 -11.86 18.24 -11.67
CA SER A 327 -11.48 16.83 -11.74
C SER A 327 -12.75 15.99 -11.71
N THR A 328 -12.93 15.11 -12.69
CA THR A 328 -14.05 14.17 -12.73
C THR A 328 -13.51 12.74 -12.74
N PHE A 329 -14.19 11.86 -12.02
CA PHE A 329 -13.92 10.44 -12.04
C PHE A 329 -15.24 9.72 -12.22
N ALA A 330 -15.30 8.76 -13.14
CA ALA A 330 -16.45 7.89 -13.30
C ALA A 330 -15.98 6.48 -13.65
N SER A 331 -16.57 5.48 -13.01
CA SER A 331 -16.34 4.07 -13.31
C SER A 331 -17.66 3.31 -13.23
N SER A 332 -17.85 2.34 -14.10
CA SER A 332 -19.02 1.46 -14.08
C SER A 332 -18.65 0.05 -14.53
N GLY A 333 -19.39 -0.94 -14.04
CA GLY A 333 -19.13 -2.35 -14.32
C GLY A 333 -20.35 -3.22 -14.07
N MET A 334 -20.33 -4.42 -14.64
CA MET A 334 -21.39 -5.41 -14.51
C MET A 334 -20.79 -6.82 -14.44
N THR A 335 -21.33 -7.64 -13.55
CA THR A 335 -21.12 -9.09 -13.46
C THR A 335 -22.40 -9.82 -13.87
N ALA A 336 -22.38 -11.16 -13.89
CA ALA A 336 -23.55 -11.97 -14.26
C ALA A 336 -24.79 -11.73 -13.37
N THR A 337 -24.61 -11.23 -12.15
CA THR A 337 -25.70 -11.05 -11.18
C THR A 337 -25.64 -9.69 -10.48
N SER A 338 -24.78 -8.76 -10.92
CA SER A 338 -24.68 -7.44 -10.33
C SER A 338 -24.22 -6.39 -11.32
N SER A 339 -24.53 -5.13 -11.07
CA SER A 339 -23.93 -3.98 -11.74
C SER A 339 -23.66 -2.88 -10.72
N GLY A 340 -22.70 -2.01 -11.03
CA GLY A 340 -22.38 -0.89 -10.17
C GLY A 340 -21.74 0.24 -10.95
N SER A 341 -21.86 1.44 -10.41
CA SER A 341 -21.17 2.62 -10.89
C SER A 341 -20.79 3.53 -9.74
N VAL A 342 -19.73 4.28 -9.92
CA VAL A 342 -19.30 5.38 -9.05
C VAL A 342 -18.94 6.56 -9.93
N ALA A 343 -19.32 7.76 -9.53
CA ALA A 343 -18.92 9.00 -10.17
C ALA A 343 -18.64 10.07 -9.12
N SER A 344 -17.72 10.96 -9.42
CA SER A 344 -17.43 12.13 -8.59
C SER A 344 -16.92 13.29 -9.42
N SER A 345 -17.14 14.50 -8.93
CA SER A 345 -16.58 15.73 -9.47
C SER A 345 -16.07 16.61 -8.35
N HIS A 346 -14.91 17.22 -8.55
CA HIS A 346 -14.31 18.19 -7.66
C HIS A 346 -13.97 19.44 -8.45
N THR A 347 -14.51 20.58 -8.02
CA THR A 347 -14.23 21.89 -8.61
C THR A 347 -13.36 22.69 -7.64
N LEU A 348 -12.26 23.25 -8.14
CA LEU A 348 -11.37 24.16 -7.43
C LEU A 348 -11.22 25.44 -8.24
N THR A 349 -11.66 26.55 -7.68
CA THR A 349 -11.49 27.88 -8.25
C THR A 349 -10.37 28.58 -7.49
N LEU A 350 -9.34 29.02 -8.21
CA LEU A 350 -8.23 29.80 -7.66
C LEU A 350 -8.29 31.20 -8.26
N HIS A 351 -8.05 32.21 -7.43
CA HIS A 351 -8.05 33.60 -7.84
C HIS A 351 -6.64 34.19 -7.77
N SER A 352 -6.34 35.10 -8.69
CA SER A 352 -5.08 35.85 -8.72
C SER A 352 -4.76 36.64 -7.44
N ASN A 353 -5.75 36.91 -6.58
CA ASN A 353 -5.58 37.56 -5.29
C ASN A 353 -5.21 36.59 -4.14
N GLY A 354 -4.98 35.31 -4.44
CA GLY A 354 -4.66 34.27 -3.46
C GLY A 354 -5.86 33.73 -2.67
N THR A 355 -7.11 33.92 -3.12
CA THR A 355 -8.28 33.23 -2.54
C THR A 355 -8.67 32.00 -3.33
N PHE A 356 -9.28 31.01 -2.68
CA PHE A 356 -9.84 29.83 -3.35
C PHE A 356 -11.31 29.62 -2.97
N GLU A 357 -12.02 28.92 -3.84
CA GLU A 357 -13.31 28.29 -3.58
C GLU A 357 -13.25 26.84 -4.06
N ARG A 358 -13.90 25.92 -3.35
CA ARG A 358 -14.00 24.52 -3.79
C ARG A 358 -15.36 23.94 -3.51
N THR A 359 -15.82 23.09 -4.42
CA THR A 359 -17.05 22.31 -4.28
C THR A 359 -16.86 20.91 -4.87
N GLY A 360 -17.85 20.04 -4.73
CA GLY A 360 -17.82 18.75 -5.39
C GLY A 360 -19.00 17.87 -5.02
N TRP A 361 -19.11 16.74 -5.70
CA TRP A 361 -20.10 15.72 -5.42
C TRP A 361 -19.52 14.34 -5.69
N SER A 362 -20.07 13.32 -5.05
CA SER A 362 -19.83 11.92 -5.36
C SER A 362 -21.14 11.15 -5.34
N GLY A 363 -21.22 10.08 -6.11
CA GLY A 363 -22.37 9.19 -6.14
C GLY A 363 -21.97 7.79 -6.52
N ALA A 364 -22.68 6.81 -5.97
CA ALA A 364 -22.49 5.41 -6.29
C ALA A 364 -23.85 4.75 -6.46
N SER A 365 -23.95 3.85 -7.44
CA SER A 365 -25.11 2.98 -7.61
C SER A 365 -24.68 1.53 -7.71
N MET A 366 -25.48 0.62 -7.17
CA MET A 366 -25.27 -0.81 -7.27
C MET A 366 -26.61 -1.51 -7.43
N THR A 367 -26.64 -2.55 -8.25
CA THR A 367 -27.80 -3.42 -8.44
C THR A 367 -27.33 -4.87 -8.32
N ASN A 368 -28.04 -5.70 -7.56
CA ASN A 368 -27.81 -7.14 -7.46
C ASN A 368 -29.08 -7.90 -7.80
N GLU A 369 -28.94 -8.99 -8.56
CA GLU A 369 -29.99 -9.97 -8.81
C GLU A 369 -29.68 -11.26 -8.03
N ILE A 370 -30.48 -11.55 -7.00
CA ILE A 370 -30.37 -12.80 -6.23
C ILE A 370 -31.72 -13.53 -6.31
N GLY A 371 -31.72 -14.74 -6.87
CA GLY A 371 -32.89 -15.62 -6.89
C GLY A 371 -34.11 -15.04 -7.63
N GLY A 372 -33.89 -14.26 -8.68
CA GLY A 372 -34.97 -13.63 -9.47
C GLY A 372 -35.54 -12.34 -8.86
N SER A 373 -34.94 -11.82 -7.78
CA SER A 373 -35.27 -10.51 -7.21
C SER A 373 -34.13 -9.52 -7.49
N GLN A 374 -34.47 -8.36 -8.06
CA GLN A 374 -33.56 -7.25 -8.29
C GLN A 374 -33.60 -6.30 -7.10
N SER A 375 -32.46 -6.05 -6.47
CA SER A 375 -32.29 -5.05 -5.42
C SER A 375 -31.25 -4.03 -5.86
N GLY A 376 -31.52 -2.74 -5.69
CA GLY A 376 -30.59 -1.68 -6.05
C GLY A 376 -30.48 -0.62 -4.98
N VAL A 377 -29.30 -0.04 -4.84
CA VAL A 377 -28.98 1.05 -3.92
C VAL A 377 -28.28 2.14 -4.71
N THR A 378 -28.75 3.38 -4.58
CA THR A 378 -28.09 4.57 -5.11
C THR A 378 -27.86 5.55 -3.97
N THR A 379 -26.64 6.05 -3.86
CA THR A 379 -26.24 7.08 -2.89
C THR A 379 -25.57 8.22 -3.62
N ALA A 380 -25.78 9.43 -3.14
CA ALA A 380 -25.07 10.61 -3.63
C ALA A 380 -24.87 11.59 -2.47
N GLY A 381 -23.74 12.28 -2.48
CA GLY A 381 -23.38 13.26 -1.48
C GLY A 381 -22.66 14.44 -2.11
N ASN A 382 -22.98 15.65 -1.63
CA ASN A 382 -22.24 16.85 -1.99
C ASN A 382 -21.15 17.10 -0.96
N ARG A 383 -19.94 17.45 -1.42
CA ARG A 383 -18.91 18.01 -0.57
C ARG A 383 -19.32 19.43 -0.20
N PRO A 384 -19.38 19.80 1.10
CA PRO A 384 -19.66 21.16 1.50
C PRO A 384 -18.68 22.13 0.85
N GLY A 385 -19.19 23.22 0.30
CA GLY A 385 -18.35 24.27 -0.27
C GLY A 385 -17.41 24.83 0.78
N ALA A 386 -16.16 25.09 0.40
CA ALA A 386 -15.18 25.72 1.27
C ALA A 386 -14.46 26.83 0.52
N SER A 387 -14.09 27.89 1.22
CA SER A 387 -13.32 29.01 0.68
C SER A 387 -12.30 29.52 1.69
N GLY A 388 -11.30 30.23 1.20
CA GLY A 388 -10.22 30.73 2.04
C GLY A 388 -9.07 31.32 1.23
N ARG A 389 -7.86 31.21 1.77
CA ARG A 389 -6.62 31.66 1.13
C ARG A 389 -5.82 30.46 0.65
N TYR A 390 -5.12 30.61 -0.46
CA TYR A 390 -4.16 29.61 -0.91
C TYR A 390 -2.76 30.20 -1.08
N THR A 391 -1.76 29.34 -0.97
CA THR A 391 -0.37 29.65 -1.30
C THR A 391 0.23 28.54 -2.14
N LEU A 392 0.98 28.93 -3.17
CA LEU A 392 1.77 28.03 -4.01
C LEU A 392 3.25 28.25 -3.74
N SER A 393 3.99 27.16 -3.60
CA SER A 393 5.45 27.14 -3.44
C SER A 393 5.97 25.78 -3.84
N GLY A 394 6.95 25.74 -4.76
CA GLY A 394 7.51 24.48 -5.21
C GLY A 394 6.46 23.61 -5.91
N TYR A 395 6.26 22.40 -5.39
CA TYR A 395 5.21 21.48 -5.82
C TYR A 395 4.07 21.36 -4.79
N ARG A 396 3.84 22.42 -4.00
CA ARG A 396 2.88 22.44 -2.89
C ARG A 396 1.82 23.51 -3.09
N LEU A 397 0.57 23.11 -2.88
CA LEU A 397 -0.61 23.96 -2.75
C LEU A 397 -1.14 23.84 -1.31
N ASP A 398 -1.10 24.93 -0.56
CA ASP A 398 -1.71 24.99 0.77
C ASP A 398 -3.03 25.77 0.69
N LEU A 399 -4.12 25.16 1.15
CA LEU A 399 -5.43 25.77 1.26
C LEU A 399 -5.75 26.03 2.73
N THR A 400 -5.84 27.29 3.13
CA THR A 400 -6.19 27.68 4.49
C THR A 400 -7.61 28.23 4.51
N ASP A 401 -8.52 27.52 5.18
CA ASP A 401 -9.92 27.91 5.29
C ASP A 401 -10.14 29.07 6.27
N ALA A 402 -11.39 29.56 6.35
CA ALA A 402 -11.77 30.63 7.27
C ALA A 402 -11.59 30.28 8.76
N SER A 403 -11.49 28.99 9.13
CA SER A 403 -11.21 28.55 10.50
C SER A 403 -9.71 28.56 10.83
N GLY A 404 -8.86 28.81 9.83
CA GLY A 404 -7.40 28.76 9.95
C GLY A 404 -6.83 27.34 9.81
N LYS A 405 -7.64 26.35 9.42
CA LYS A 405 -7.16 25.00 9.14
C LYS A 405 -6.52 24.97 7.75
N THR A 406 -5.28 24.50 7.69
CA THR A 406 -4.55 24.34 6.44
C THR A 406 -4.58 22.89 5.97
N GLU A 407 -4.91 22.70 4.70
CA GLU A 407 -4.77 21.44 3.97
C GLU A 407 -3.68 21.61 2.92
N SER A 408 -2.71 20.70 2.93
CA SER A 408 -1.58 20.71 2.00
C SER A 408 -1.76 19.65 0.93
N MET A 409 -1.49 20.01 -0.32
CA MET A 409 -1.61 19.13 -1.47
C MET A 409 -0.36 19.22 -2.34
N SER A 410 -0.02 18.14 -3.02
CA SER A 410 0.95 18.21 -4.11
C SER A 410 0.31 18.80 -5.36
N ILE A 411 1.05 19.59 -6.12
CA ILE A 411 0.58 20.23 -7.36
C ILE A 411 1.72 20.37 -8.37
N PHE A 412 1.42 20.17 -9.65
CA PHE A 412 2.30 20.58 -10.75
C PHE A 412 1.56 20.78 -12.08
N GLU A 413 2.22 21.46 -13.01
CA GLU A 413 1.80 21.64 -14.42
C GLU A 413 2.49 20.58 -15.29
N PRO A 414 1.80 19.51 -15.76
CA PRO A 414 2.41 18.51 -16.63
C PRO A 414 2.82 19.10 -17.98
N ASP A 415 2.09 20.10 -18.47
CA ASP A 415 2.38 20.82 -19.69
C ASP A 415 3.17 22.09 -19.40
N LYS A 416 4.37 22.18 -19.97
CA LYS A 416 5.27 23.30 -19.74
C LYS A 416 4.60 24.63 -20.11
N ALA A 417 4.49 25.51 -19.12
CA ALA A 417 3.91 26.86 -19.24
C ALA A 417 2.42 26.88 -19.63
N SER A 418 1.67 25.83 -19.28
CA SER A 418 0.22 25.76 -19.43
C SER A 418 -0.42 25.36 -18.11
N ASP A 419 -1.39 26.15 -17.67
CA ASP A 419 -2.25 25.82 -16.52
C ASP A 419 -3.57 25.16 -16.95
N GLY A 420 -3.70 24.77 -18.23
CA GLY A 420 -4.90 24.11 -18.76
C GLY A 420 -5.17 22.73 -18.13
N LEU A 421 -4.11 22.08 -17.62
CA LEU A 421 -4.19 20.87 -16.82
C LEU A 421 -3.30 21.05 -15.59
N LEU A 422 -3.85 20.76 -14.42
CA LEU A 422 -3.11 20.66 -13.16
C LEU A 422 -3.21 19.23 -12.66
N VAL A 423 -2.12 18.70 -12.11
CA VAL A 423 -2.16 17.45 -11.36
C VAL A 423 -2.07 17.79 -9.89
N ILE A 424 -3.16 17.59 -9.14
CA ILE A 424 -3.28 17.92 -7.72
C ILE A 424 -3.48 16.63 -6.92
N ASN A 425 -2.58 16.30 -5.99
CA ASN A 425 -2.56 15.04 -5.24
C ASN A 425 -2.70 13.79 -6.15
N GLY A 426 -2.13 13.84 -7.36
CA GLY A 426 -2.19 12.76 -8.36
C GLY A 426 -3.48 12.71 -9.18
N SER A 427 -4.44 13.62 -8.94
CA SER A 427 -5.66 13.72 -9.73
C SER A 427 -5.53 14.79 -10.82
N ASN A 428 -6.05 14.50 -12.01
CA ASN A 428 -6.09 15.46 -13.11
C ASN A 428 -7.23 16.46 -12.92
N TYR A 429 -6.90 17.74 -13.02
CA TYR A 429 -7.79 18.89 -12.92
C TYR A 429 -7.70 19.69 -14.21
N LEU A 430 -8.73 19.62 -15.04
CA LEU A 430 -8.80 20.35 -16.30
C LEU A 430 -9.37 21.74 -16.04
N LYS A 431 -8.73 22.76 -16.62
CA LYS A 431 -9.23 24.13 -16.55
C LYS A 431 -10.56 24.22 -17.30
N ASP A 432 -11.57 24.78 -16.66
CA ASP A 432 -12.84 25.09 -17.31
C ASP A 432 -12.70 26.43 -18.04
N ASP A 433 -12.68 26.36 -19.37
CA ASP A 433 -12.62 27.52 -20.26
C ASP A 433 -14.00 28.19 -20.44
N GLY A 434 -15.06 27.66 -19.80
CA GLY A 434 -16.41 28.20 -19.84
C GLY A 434 -17.11 28.09 -21.19
N GLN A 435 -16.73 27.11 -22.02
CA GLN A 435 -17.30 26.86 -23.36
C GLN A 435 -18.18 25.62 -23.44
#